data_AF-A0A0R2LVA1-F1
#
_entry.id   AF-A0A0R2LVA1-F1
#
_cell.length_a   1.000
_cell.length_b   1.000
_cell.length_c   1.000
_cell.angle_alpha   90.00
_cell.angle_beta   90.00
_cell.angle_gamma   90.00
#
_symmetry.space_group_name_H-M   'P 1'
#
loop_
_entity.id
_entity.type
_entity.pdbx_description
1 polymer ?
#
loop_
_entity_poly.entity_id
_entity_poly.type
_entity_poly.pdbx_seq_one_letter_code
_entity_poly.pdbx_strand_id
1 'polypeptide(L)'
;MEGLAIMQEPQDIVNSLGKVLTLIRLIPGDGVPVFFVASNLDIPEWYLQALEDDKLPRPSRSRLALILLTYGLTLDLLDEYQMDPDLTTTLFKEGLRKNKELRNTDLGEEIDWPDTTAFSQSYGIVSMTDKADRNSYADILRVLRKDFDGASIPAASQRYGVAPIIYWQIEAARIPTSTKVIAELNARLHTDNLTPFLMAPDLYQAISQQLADYQENLPVSRA
;
A
#
# COMPACT_ATOMS: atom_id res chain seq x y z
N MET A 1 26.38 20.54 38.04
CA MET A 1 26.05 19.86 36.78
C MET A 1 24.72 19.18 36.98
N GLU A 2 23.63 19.91 36.74
CA GLU A 2 22.28 19.35 36.75
C GLU A 2 21.96 18.95 35.32
N GLY A 3 21.67 17.67 35.12
CA GLY A 3 21.35 17.09 33.82
C GLY A 3 19.99 17.60 33.35
N LEU A 4 19.96 18.16 32.15
CA LEU A 4 18.75 18.43 31.39
C LEU A 4 18.01 17.11 31.15
N ALA A 5 16.92 16.91 31.89
CA ALA A 5 15.87 15.97 31.51
C ALA A 5 15.18 16.56 30.27
N ILE A 6 15.50 16.03 29.10
CA ILE A 6 14.73 16.28 27.89
C ILE A 6 13.38 15.61 28.10
N MET A 7 12.39 16.38 28.56
CA MET A 7 11.00 15.97 28.48
C MET A 7 10.65 15.92 27.00
N GLN A 8 10.57 14.71 26.45
CA GLN A 8 9.97 14.51 25.12
C GLN A 8 8.52 15.00 25.22
N GLU A 9 8.15 15.93 24.33
CA GLU A 9 6.75 16.37 24.22
C GLU A 9 5.85 15.15 23.96
N PRO A 10 4.66 15.07 24.59
CA PRO A 10 3.73 13.99 24.30
C PRO A 10 3.35 14.06 22.81
N GLN A 11 3.74 13.06 22.04
CA GLN A 11 3.32 12.92 20.65
C GLN A 11 1.81 12.64 20.64
N ASP A 12 1.07 13.45 19.88
CA ASP A 12 -0.38 13.29 19.76
C ASP A 12 -0.73 11.95 19.10
N ILE A 13 -1.77 11.29 19.60
CA ILE A 13 -2.30 10.07 18.99
C ILE A 13 -2.93 10.46 17.65
N VAL A 14 -2.37 9.96 16.55
CA VAL A 14 -2.82 10.22 15.17
C VAL A 14 -3.49 9.00 14.52
N ASN A 15 -3.31 7.80 15.08
CA ASN A 15 -4.02 6.59 14.66
C ASN A 15 -4.83 5.96 15.80
N SER A 16 -6.11 5.65 15.50
CA SER A 16 -6.97 4.90 16.41
C SER A 16 -6.53 3.43 16.52
N LEU A 17 -6.98 2.76 17.59
CA LEU A 17 -6.72 1.33 17.77
C LEU A 17 -7.27 0.52 16.59
N GLY A 18 -8.50 0.81 16.16
CA GLY A 18 -9.13 0.11 15.04
C GLY A 18 -8.35 0.26 13.74
N LYS A 19 -7.85 1.47 13.45
CA LYS A 19 -6.97 1.72 12.30
C LYS A 19 -5.69 0.89 12.37
N VAL A 20 -5.01 0.86 13.52
CA VAL A 20 -3.77 0.06 13.68
C VAL A 20 -4.04 -1.43 13.46
N LEU A 21 -5.06 -1.99 14.12
CA LEU A 21 -5.42 -3.42 13.99
C LEU A 21 -5.77 -3.79 12.54
N THR A 22 -6.58 -2.95 11.89
CA THR A 22 -6.98 -3.14 10.49
C THR A 22 -5.77 -3.13 9.57
N LEU A 23 -4.92 -2.10 9.65
CA LEU A 23 -3.77 -1.98 8.76
C LEU A 23 -2.76 -3.11 8.95
N ILE A 24 -2.61 -3.64 10.17
CA ILE A 24 -1.69 -4.74 10.42
C ILE A 24 -2.22 -6.05 9.84
N ARG A 25 -3.53 -6.31 9.99
CA ARG A 25 -4.18 -7.45 9.35
C ARG A 25 -4.04 -7.39 7.83
N LEU A 26 -4.24 -6.20 7.26
CA LEU A 26 -4.27 -6.04 5.82
C LEU A 26 -2.88 -6.03 5.19
N ILE A 27 -1.87 -5.45 5.85
CA ILE A 27 -0.54 -5.24 5.26
C ILE A 27 0.42 -6.37 5.67
N PRO A 28 1.02 -6.44 6.88
CA PRO A 28 1.80 -7.61 7.32
C PRO A 28 1.04 -8.93 7.29
N GLY A 29 -0.26 -8.91 7.60
CA GLY A 29 -1.11 -10.11 7.61
C GLY A 29 -1.65 -10.51 6.23
N ASP A 30 -1.20 -9.86 5.15
CA ASP A 30 -1.61 -10.12 3.77
C ASP A 30 -3.12 -10.27 3.51
N GLY A 31 -3.91 -9.40 4.15
CA GLY A 31 -5.36 -9.38 3.92
C GLY A 31 -6.12 -10.55 4.55
N VAL A 32 -5.51 -11.25 5.52
CA VAL A 32 -6.17 -12.35 6.25
C VAL A 32 -7.56 -11.90 6.74
N PRO A 33 -8.62 -12.69 6.48
CA PRO A 33 -9.97 -12.36 6.90
C PRO A 33 -10.10 -12.23 8.42
N VAL A 34 -11.01 -11.35 8.88
CA VAL A 34 -11.26 -11.12 10.31
C VAL A 34 -11.65 -12.41 11.04
N PHE A 35 -12.51 -13.24 10.44
CA PHE A 35 -12.92 -14.52 11.02
C PHE A 35 -11.74 -15.44 11.33
N PHE A 36 -10.69 -15.42 10.50
CA PHE A 36 -9.53 -16.27 10.67
C PHE A 36 -8.69 -15.83 11.88
N VAL A 37 -8.49 -14.52 12.03
CA VAL A 37 -7.79 -13.96 13.21
C VAL A 37 -8.62 -14.18 14.48
N ALA A 38 -9.93 -13.93 14.42
CA ALA A 38 -10.84 -14.12 15.55
C ALA A 38 -10.86 -15.57 16.04
N SER A 39 -10.86 -16.54 15.11
CA SER A 39 -10.78 -17.96 15.45
C SER A 39 -9.48 -18.34 16.15
N ASN A 40 -8.33 -17.75 15.76
CA ASN A 40 -7.05 -18.00 16.43
C ASN A 40 -6.99 -17.41 17.85
N LEU A 41 -7.78 -16.38 18.10
CA LEU A 41 -7.91 -15.71 19.39
C LEU A 41 -8.97 -16.33 20.31
N ASP A 42 -9.75 -17.30 19.82
CA ASP A 42 -10.95 -17.81 20.48
C ASP A 42 -11.90 -16.68 20.93
N ILE A 43 -12.08 -15.68 20.05
CA ILE A 43 -13.02 -14.56 20.25
C ILE A 43 -14.07 -14.54 19.14
N PRO A 44 -15.25 -13.95 19.40
CA PRO A 44 -16.23 -13.76 18.35
C PRO A 44 -15.73 -12.82 17.24
N GLU A 45 -15.98 -13.17 15.98
CA GLU A 45 -15.64 -12.33 14.82
C GLU A 45 -16.18 -10.92 14.94
N TRP A 46 -17.46 -10.78 15.34
CA TRP A 46 -18.11 -9.47 15.53
C TRP A 46 -17.34 -8.58 16.53
N TYR A 47 -16.68 -9.19 17.52
CA TYR A 47 -15.95 -8.46 18.54
C TYR A 47 -14.65 -7.88 17.97
N LEU A 48 -13.92 -8.67 17.17
CA LEU A 48 -12.71 -8.18 16.50
C LEU A 48 -13.05 -7.14 15.43
N GLN A 49 -14.09 -7.37 14.63
CA GLN A 49 -14.58 -6.40 13.64
C GLN A 49 -14.99 -5.08 14.31
N ALA A 50 -15.71 -5.12 15.43
CA ALA A 50 -16.13 -3.91 16.12
C ALA A 50 -14.97 -3.16 16.80
N LEU A 51 -13.86 -3.84 17.10
CA LEU A 51 -12.61 -3.19 17.50
C LEU A 51 -11.89 -2.54 16.32
N GLU A 52 -11.81 -3.24 15.18
CA GLU A 52 -11.23 -2.69 13.92
C GLU A 52 -12.01 -1.47 13.42
N ASP A 53 -13.33 -1.45 13.61
CA ASP A 53 -14.21 -0.34 13.25
C ASP A 53 -14.23 0.81 14.29
N ASP A 54 -13.46 0.72 15.38
CA ASP A 54 -13.51 1.65 16.53
C ASP A 54 -14.92 1.82 17.16
N LYS A 55 -15.78 0.79 17.02
CA LYS A 55 -17.15 0.77 17.56
C LYS A 55 -17.23 0.27 19.00
N LEU A 56 -16.14 -0.27 19.53
CA LEU A 56 -16.05 -0.72 20.92
C LEU A 56 -15.03 0.12 21.71
N PRO A 57 -15.26 0.31 23.01
CA PRO A 57 -14.25 0.89 23.88
C PRO A 57 -12.99 0.02 23.91
N ARG A 58 -11.85 0.65 24.19
CA ARG A 58 -10.56 -0.04 24.31
C ARG A 58 -10.69 -1.21 25.31
N PRO A 59 -10.25 -2.43 24.95
CA PRO A 59 -10.30 -3.57 25.85
C PRO A 59 -9.46 -3.35 27.11
N SER A 60 -9.67 -4.18 28.13
CA SER A 60 -8.75 -4.24 29.27
C SER A 60 -7.33 -4.53 28.79
N ARG A 61 -6.32 -3.98 29.50
CA ARG A 61 -4.91 -4.07 29.10
C ARG A 61 -4.47 -5.51 28.79
N SER A 62 -4.87 -6.49 29.60
CA SER A 62 -4.55 -7.90 29.40
C SER A 62 -5.19 -8.47 28.14
N ARG A 63 -6.45 -8.13 27.86
CA ARG A 63 -7.16 -8.60 26.66
C ARG A 63 -6.60 -7.95 25.40
N LEU A 64 -6.27 -6.66 25.48
CA LEU A 64 -5.61 -5.94 24.40
C LEU A 64 -4.26 -6.57 24.07
N ALA A 65 -3.43 -6.88 25.08
CA ALA A 65 -2.13 -7.52 24.87
C ALA A 65 -2.27 -8.87 24.14
N LEU A 66 -3.28 -9.69 24.45
CA LEU A 66 -3.54 -10.95 23.76
C LEU A 66 -3.91 -10.75 22.29
N ILE A 67 -4.77 -9.76 21.99
CA ILE A 67 -5.14 -9.41 20.62
C ILE A 67 -3.89 -8.94 19.85
N LEU A 68 -3.12 -8.02 20.43
CA LEU A 68 -1.90 -7.50 19.82
C LEU A 68 -0.88 -8.60 19.49
N LEU A 69 -0.71 -9.59 20.37
CA LEU A 69 0.20 -10.71 20.14
C LEU A 69 -0.13 -11.50 18.86
N THR A 70 -1.40 -11.67 18.52
CA THR A 70 -1.78 -12.35 17.26
C THR A 70 -1.48 -11.56 16.00
N TYR A 71 -1.33 -10.24 16.13
CA TYR A 71 -0.83 -9.37 15.09
C TYR A 71 0.70 -9.20 15.14
N GLY A 72 1.38 -9.92 16.03
CA GLY A 72 2.83 -9.81 16.24
C GLY A 72 3.26 -8.48 16.84
N LEU A 73 2.42 -7.89 17.69
CA LEU A 73 2.61 -6.59 18.32
C LEU A 73 2.79 -6.69 19.84
N THR A 74 3.46 -5.68 20.38
CA THR A 74 3.49 -5.37 21.83
C THR A 74 2.65 -4.11 22.10
N LEU A 75 2.38 -3.83 23.37
CA LEU A 75 1.72 -2.58 23.77
C LEU A 75 2.58 -1.36 23.42
N ASP A 76 3.89 -1.44 23.60
CA ASP A 76 4.80 -0.35 23.28
C ASP A 76 4.82 -0.06 21.76
N LEU A 77 4.83 -1.12 20.94
CA LEU A 77 4.76 -0.99 19.48
C LEU A 77 3.39 -0.48 19.01
N LEU A 78 2.31 -0.84 19.72
CA LEU A 78 1.01 -0.22 19.48
C LEU A 78 1.10 1.28 19.72
N ASP A 79 1.66 1.73 20.85
CA ASP A 79 1.76 3.16 21.16
C ASP A 79 2.60 3.91 20.12
N GLU A 80 3.73 3.35 19.67
CA GLU A 80 4.54 3.87 18.55
C GLU A 80 3.69 4.02 17.27
N TYR A 81 2.92 2.99 16.91
CA TYR A 81 2.05 3.00 15.73
C TYR A 81 0.87 3.96 15.87
N GLN A 82 0.36 4.17 17.08
CA GLN A 82 -0.67 5.17 17.35
C GLN A 82 -0.16 6.59 17.14
N MET A 83 1.15 6.82 17.31
CA MET A 83 1.82 8.11 17.12
C MET A 83 2.41 8.31 15.71
N ASP A 84 2.46 7.27 14.88
CA ASP A 84 3.10 7.32 13.56
C ASP A 84 2.20 7.97 12.49
N PRO A 85 2.50 9.19 12.00
CA PRO A 85 1.69 9.84 10.96
C PRO A 85 1.71 9.08 9.64
N ASP A 86 2.76 8.27 9.39
CA ASP A 86 2.97 7.51 8.16
C ASP A 86 2.80 6.00 8.38
N LEU A 87 1.97 5.60 9.35
CA LEU A 87 1.78 4.20 9.80
C LEU A 87 1.68 3.17 8.67
N THR A 88 0.91 3.45 7.61
CA THR A 88 0.78 2.56 6.44
C THR A 88 2.15 2.25 5.81
N THR A 89 2.98 3.29 5.63
CA THR A 89 4.34 3.17 5.09
C THR A 89 5.25 2.39 6.04
N THR A 90 5.15 2.64 7.35
CA THR A 90 5.93 1.93 8.37
C THR A 90 5.59 0.45 8.43
N LEU A 91 4.30 0.11 8.51
CA LEU A 91 3.83 -1.28 8.51
C LEU A 91 4.24 -2.03 7.25
N PHE A 92 4.26 -1.33 6.12
CA PHE A 92 4.75 -1.92 4.89
C PHE A 92 6.27 -2.16 4.92
N LYS A 93 7.08 -1.19 5.36
CA LYS A 93 8.53 -1.38 5.53
C LYS A 93 8.84 -2.54 6.47
N GLU A 94 8.06 -2.69 7.54
CA GLU A 94 8.19 -3.82 8.48
C GLU A 94 7.74 -5.14 7.87
N GLY A 95 6.61 -5.18 7.15
CA GLY A 95 6.16 -6.33 6.37
C GLY A 95 7.20 -6.76 5.34
N LEU A 96 7.81 -5.81 4.63
CA LEU A 96 8.91 -6.04 3.70
C LEU A 96 10.21 -6.49 4.36
N ARG A 97 10.49 -6.01 5.58
CA ARG A 97 11.66 -6.41 6.36
C ARG A 97 11.50 -7.84 6.88
N LYS A 98 10.28 -8.23 7.27
CA LYS A 98 9.91 -9.62 7.59
C LYS A 98 9.95 -10.50 6.34
N ASN A 99 9.46 -10.00 5.21
CA ASN A 99 9.58 -10.61 3.88
C ASN A 99 10.94 -10.36 3.20
N LYS A 100 12.02 -10.25 3.99
CA LYS A 100 13.39 -10.15 3.45
C LYS A 100 13.73 -11.27 2.47
N GLU A 101 13.06 -12.41 2.60
CA GLU A 101 13.14 -13.54 1.67
C GLU A 101 12.49 -13.21 0.31
N LEU A 102 11.31 -12.58 0.26
CA LEU A 102 10.65 -12.19 -0.99
C LEU A 102 11.35 -11.03 -1.71
N ARG A 103 12.01 -10.11 -1.00
CA ARG A 103 12.85 -9.06 -1.64
C ARG A 103 14.06 -9.61 -2.37
N ASN A 104 14.55 -10.78 -1.95
CA ASN A 104 15.71 -11.46 -2.52
C ASN A 104 15.33 -12.63 -3.43
N THR A 105 14.04 -13.00 -3.48
CA THR A 105 13.56 -14.03 -4.40
C THR A 105 13.20 -13.33 -5.69
N ASP A 106 13.98 -13.59 -6.74
CA ASP A 106 13.61 -13.20 -8.09
C ASP A 106 12.42 -14.07 -8.52
N LEU A 107 11.23 -13.64 -8.12
CA LEU A 107 9.98 -14.35 -8.39
C LEU A 107 9.63 -14.37 -9.90
N GLY A 108 10.39 -13.63 -10.71
CA GLY A 108 10.50 -13.80 -12.16
C GLY A 108 9.20 -13.86 -12.96
N GLU A 109 9.31 -14.37 -14.18
CA GLU A 109 8.17 -14.70 -15.05
C GLU A 109 7.53 -16.06 -14.71
N GLU A 110 8.10 -16.81 -13.76
CA GLU A 110 7.63 -18.15 -13.38
C GLU A 110 6.38 -18.13 -12.49
N ILE A 111 6.02 -16.96 -11.94
CA ILE A 111 4.77 -16.77 -11.20
C ILE A 111 3.68 -16.28 -12.14
N ASP A 112 2.54 -16.95 -12.08
CA ASP A 112 1.29 -16.44 -12.63
C ASP A 112 0.80 -15.30 -11.72
N TRP A 113 1.22 -14.08 -12.05
CA TRP A 113 0.92 -12.89 -11.27
C TRP A 113 -0.60 -12.62 -11.27
N PRO A 114 -1.26 -12.55 -10.09
CA PRO A 114 -2.69 -12.28 -10.05
C PRO A 114 -3.06 -10.96 -10.71
N ASP A 115 -4.26 -10.88 -11.27
CA ASP A 115 -4.71 -9.65 -11.93
C ASP A 115 -4.82 -8.48 -10.93
N THR A 116 -3.97 -7.47 -11.12
CA THR A 116 -3.94 -6.27 -10.29
C THR A 116 -5.22 -5.44 -10.38
N THR A 117 -5.96 -5.52 -11.50
CA THR A 117 -7.24 -4.80 -11.68
C THR A 117 -8.35 -5.41 -10.84
N ALA A 118 -8.61 -6.71 -10.97
CA ALA A 118 -9.60 -7.41 -10.15
C ALA A 118 -9.25 -7.32 -8.65
N PHE A 119 -7.96 -7.41 -8.32
CA PHE A 119 -7.49 -7.33 -6.95
C PHE A 119 -7.69 -5.93 -6.34
N SER A 120 -7.34 -4.86 -7.05
CA SER A 120 -7.47 -3.49 -6.53
C SER A 120 -8.94 -3.12 -6.24
N GLN A 121 -9.87 -3.60 -7.07
CA GLN A 121 -11.31 -3.37 -6.87
C GLN A 121 -11.85 -4.06 -5.62
N SER A 122 -11.30 -5.22 -5.26
CA SER A 122 -11.80 -6.05 -4.17
C SER A 122 -11.07 -5.81 -2.85
N TYR A 123 -9.78 -5.47 -2.92
CA TYR A 123 -8.84 -5.48 -1.79
C TYR A 123 -7.84 -4.30 -1.78
N GLY A 124 -8.01 -3.32 -2.67
CA GLY A 124 -7.20 -2.10 -2.65
C GLY A 124 -7.43 -1.30 -1.36
N ILE A 125 -6.36 -0.84 -0.73
CA ILE A 125 -6.41 -0.11 0.56
C ILE A 125 -5.87 1.32 0.46
N VAL A 126 -5.20 1.66 -0.64
CA VAL A 126 -4.75 3.02 -0.91
C VAL A 126 -5.90 3.80 -1.51
N SER A 127 -6.44 4.74 -0.74
CA SER A 127 -7.44 5.70 -1.20
C SER A 127 -6.80 6.83 -2.00
N MET A 128 -7.61 7.48 -2.83
CA MET A 128 -7.24 8.72 -3.51
C MET A 128 -6.92 9.82 -2.49
N THR A 129 -6.00 10.70 -2.85
CA THR A 129 -5.48 11.75 -1.94
C THR A 129 -6.41 12.95 -1.93
N ASP A 130 -7.03 13.26 -3.08
CA ASP A 130 -8.03 14.32 -3.24
C ASP A 130 -9.42 13.72 -3.56
N LYS A 131 -10.49 14.40 -3.14
CA LYS A 131 -11.87 14.06 -3.51
C LYS A 131 -12.18 14.32 -4.98
N ALA A 132 -11.40 15.19 -5.64
CA ALA A 132 -11.53 15.49 -7.05
C ALA A 132 -10.86 14.44 -7.96
N ASP A 133 -9.98 13.61 -7.38
CA ASP A 133 -9.36 12.51 -8.09
C ASP A 133 -10.42 11.50 -8.54
N ARG A 134 -10.28 11.03 -9.78
CA ARG A 134 -11.06 9.95 -10.37
C ARG A 134 -10.22 8.69 -10.55
N ASN A 135 -8.91 8.86 -10.58
CA ASN A 135 -7.91 7.81 -10.75
C ASN A 135 -6.82 7.96 -9.69
N SER A 136 -6.14 6.86 -9.42
CA SER A 136 -4.96 6.78 -8.56
C SER A 136 -3.69 6.58 -9.40
N TYR A 137 -2.51 6.78 -8.78
CA TYR A 137 -1.24 6.41 -9.41
C TYR A 137 -1.17 4.92 -9.78
N ALA A 138 -1.86 4.05 -9.04
CA ALA A 138 -1.97 2.63 -9.36
C ALA A 138 -2.76 2.40 -10.66
N ASP A 139 -3.81 3.21 -10.91
CA ASP A 139 -4.56 3.17 -12.17
C ASP A 139 -3.68 3.62 -13.35
N ILE A 140 -2.90 4.70 -13.17
CA ILE A 140 -1.96 5.19 -14.19
C ILE A 140 -0.94 4.10 -14.56
N LEU A 141 -0.34 3.45 -13.56
CA LEU A 141 0.62 2.37 -13.76
C LEU A 141 -0.01 1.18 -14.49
N ARG A 142 -1.21 0.76 -14.07
CA ARG A 142 -1.94 -0.35 -14.71
C ARG A 142 -2.24 -0.08 -16.17
N VAL A 143 -2.77 1.10 -16.50
CA VAL A 143 -3.09 1.49 -17.87
C VAL A 143 -1.83 1.53 -18.73
N LEU A 144 -0.75 2.18 -18.25
CA LEU A 144 0.53 2.19 -18.97
C LEU A 144 1.04 0.79 -19.25
N ARG A 145 1.10 -0.07 -18.23
CA ARG A 145 1.65 -1.42 -18.39
C ARG A 145 0.82 -2.29 -19.33
N LYS A 146 -0.49 -2.34 -19.11
CA LYS A 146 -1.38 -3.25 -19.85
C LYS A 146 -1.66 -2.76 -21.26
N ASP A 147 -2.02 -1.49 -21.40
CA ASP A 147 -2.60 -0.99 -22.63
C ASP A 147 -1.58 -0.30 -23.55
N PHE A 148 -0.49 0.24 -23.00
CA PHE A 148 0.53 0.94 -23.77
C PHE A 148 1.83 0.16 -23.94
N ASP A 149 2.29 -0.52 -22.89
CA ASP A 149 3.57 -1.22 -22.91
C ASP A 149 3.44 -2.71 -23.23
N GLY A 150 2.27 -3.32 -23.00
CA GLY A 150 2.05 -4.76 -23.11
C GLY A 150 3.00 -5.58 -22.22
N ALA A 151 3.40 -5.04 -21.06
CA ALA A 151 4.49 -5.57 -20.25
C ALA A 151 4.02 -6.48 -19.11
N SER A 152 4.83 -7.51 -18.82
CA SER A 152 4.68 -8.35 -17.62
C SER A 152 5.03 -7.55 -16.35
N ILE A 153 4.57 -8.02 -15.18
CA ILE A 153 4.89 -7.41 -13.89
C ILE A 153 6.42 -7.32 -13.66
N PRO A 154 7.22 -8.38 -13.92
CA PRO A 154 8.68 -8.29 -13.79
C PRO A 154 9.32 -7.28 -14.75
N ALA A 155 8.88 -7.24 -16.01
CA ALA A 155 9.42 -6.28 -16.98
C ALA A 155 9.12 -4.83 -16.57
N ALA A 156 7.91 -4.57 -16.08
CA ALA A 156 7.54 -3.26 -15.58
C ALA A 156 8.29 -2.90 -14.28
N SER A 157 8.47 -3.84 -13.35
CA SER A 157 9.18 -3.58 -12.09
C SER A 157 10.63 -3.16 -12.29
N GLN A 158 11.30 -3.71 -13.32
CA GLN A 158 12.65 -3.31 -13.71
C GLN A 158 12.72 -1.83 -14.12
N ARG A 159 11.75 -1.33 -14.90
CA ARG A 159 11.68 0.09 -15.29
C ARG A 159 11.64 1.01 -14.08
N TYR A 160 10.84 0.65 -13.08
CA TYR A 160 10.68 1.46 -11.87
C TYR A 160 11.73 1.17 -10.79
N GLY A 161 12.66 0.25 -11.06
CA GLY A 161 13.74 -0.14 -10.15
C GLY A 161 13.22 -0.61 -8.80
N VAL A 162 12.18 -1.47 -8.81
CA VAL A 162 11.59 -2.12 -7.64
C VAL A 162 11.45 -3.63 -7.92
N ALA A 163 11.36 -4.45 -6.86
CA ALA A 163 11.15 -5.89 -7.03
C ALA A 163 9.74 -6.18 -7.59
N PRO A 164 9.54 -7.26 -8.36
CA PRO A 164 8.26 -7.59 -9.00
C PRO A 164 7.06 -7.60 -8.04
N ILE A 165 7.21 -8.20 -6.86
CA ILE A 165 6.14 -8.23 -5.84
C ILE A 165 5.78 -6.85 -5.33
N ILE A 166 6.76 -5.95 -5.20
CA ILE A 166 6.52 -4.56 -4.78
C ILE A 166 5.75 -3.83 -5.86
N TYR A 167 6.16 -3.98 -7.12
CA TYR A 167 5.46 -3.38 -8.25
C TYR A 167 4.01 -3.86 -8.34
N TRP A 168 3.79 -5.18 -8.22
CA TRP A 168 2.46 -5.77 -8.18
C TRP A 168 1.61 -5.17 -7.05
N GLN A 169 2.15 -5.01 -5.85
CA GLN A 169 1.45 -4.39 -4.72
C GLN A 169 1.12 -2.91 -4.96
N ILE A 170 1.97 -2.15 -5.65
CA ILE A 170 1.66 -0.76 -6.04
C ILE A 170 0.46 -0.75 -6.99
N GLU A 171 0.52 -1.54 -8.06
CA GLU A 171 -0.57 -1.61 -9.04
C GLU A 171 -1.89 -2.13 -8.44
N ALA A 172 -1.81 -3.08 -7.52
CA ALA A 172 -2.96 -3.60 -6.78
C ALA A 172 -3.54 -2.60 -5.75
N ALA A 173 -3.01 -1.37 -5.69
CA ALA A 173 -3.37 -0.34 -4.72
C ALA A 173 -3.25 -0.85 -3.26
N ARG A 174 -2.30 -1.76 -3.02
CA ARG A 174 -2.00 -2.30 -1.69
C ARG A 174 -1.02 -1.42 -0.94
N ILE A 175 -0.17 -0.70 -1.67
CA ILE A 175 0.79 0.25 -1.09
C ILE A 175 0.82 1.57 -1.86
N PRO A 176 1.11 2.68 -1.17
CA PRO A 176 1.27 3.97 -1.83
C PRO A 176 2.36 3.92 -2.89
N THR A 177 2.14 4.64 -3.99
CA THR A 177 3.17 4.82 -5.00
C THR A 177 4.27 5.71 -4.42
N SER A 178 5.48 5.18 -4.30
CA SER A 178 6.61 5.94 -3.75
C SER A 178 6.98 7.14 -4.63
N THR A 179 7.58 8.18 -4.05
CA THR A 179 8.05 9.38 -4.77
C THR A 179 9.00 9.04 -5.91
N LYS A 180 9.85 8.01 -5.77
CA LYS A 180 10.71 7.52 -6.86
C LYS A 180 9.87 7.02 -8.05
N VAL A 181 8.86 6.20 -7.80
CA VAL A 181 7.98 5.66 -8.86
C VAL A 181 7.15 6.78 -9.48
N ILE A 182 6.71 7.77 -8.70
CA ILE A 182 6.03 8.98 -9.21
C ILE A 182 6.96 9.79 -10.12
N ALA A 183 8.24 9.96 -9.76
CA ALA A 183 9.21 10.65 -10.60
C ALA A 183 9.45 9.93 -11.93
N GLU A 184 9.54 8.60 -11.92
CA GLU A 184 9.64 7.79 -13.14
C GLU A 184 8.36 7.85 -13.99
N LEU A 185 7.18 7.94 -13.36
CA LEU A 185 5.91 8.17 -14.07
C LEU A 185 5.88 9.53 -14.76
N ASN A 186 6.31 10.59 -14.06
CA ASN A 186 6.46 11.93 -14.62
C ASN A 186 7.38 11.92 -15.85
N ALA A 187 8.55 11.28 -15.73
CA ALA A 187 9.48 11.13 -16.84
C ALA A 187 8.87 10.32 -18.00
N ARG A 188 8.16 9.23 -17.70
CA ARG A 188 7.51 8.39 -18.72
C ARG A 188 6.45 9.15 -19.51
N LEU A 189 5.66 9.97 -18.82
CA LEU A 189 4.56 10.75 -19.39
C LEU A 189 5.01 12.15 -19.86
N HIS A 190 6.30 12.49 -19.76
CA HIS A 190 6.84 13.82 -20.10
C HIS A 190 6.05 14.96 -19.47
N THR A 191 5.76 14.83 -18.18
CA THR A 191 5.06 15.86 -17.42
C THR A 191 5.72 16.06 -16.07
N ASP A 192 5.67 17.28 -15.56
CA ASP A 192 6.04 17.59 -14.17
C ASP A 192 4.83 17.46 -13.22
N ASN A 193 3.63 17.25 -13.76
CA ASN A 193 2.38 17.23 -13.02
C ASN A 193 1.45 16.10 -13.50
N LEU A 194 1.14 15.15 -12.60
CA LEU A 194 0.22 14.05 -12.86
C LEU A 194 -1.25 14.36 -12.58
N THR A 195 -1.56 15.52 -11.98
CA THR A 195 -2.93 15.94 -11.63
C THR A 195 -3.92 15.79 -12.79
N PRO A 196 -3.58 16.14 -14.05
CA PRO A 196 -4.51 15.95 -15.18
C PRO A 196 -4.95 14.50 -15.37
N PHE A 197 -4.07 13.52 -15.13
CA PHE A 197 -4.40 12.09 -15.22
C PHE A 197 -5.22 11.61 -14.02
N LEU A 198 -4.90 12.09 -12.82
CA LEU A 198 -5.65 11.77 -11.61
C LEU A 198 -7.11 12.24 -11.71
N MET A 199 -7.36 13.39 -12.33
CA MET A 199 -8.71 13.96 -12.49
C MET A 199 -9.43 13.52 -13.78
N ALA A 200 -8.74 12.80 -14.69
CA ALA A 200 -9.28 12.47 -16.00
C ALA A 200 -10.53 11.58 -15.91
N PRO A 201 -11.62 11.90 -16.62
CA PRO A 201 -12.78 11.02 -16.71
C PRO A 201 -12.51 9.75 -17.51
N ASP A 202 -11.60 9.83 -18.49
CA ASP A 202 -11.09 8.70 -19.26
C ASP A 202 -9.55 8.73 -19.21
N LEU A 203 -8.99 7.86 -18.37
CA LEU A 203 -7.56 7.81 -18.13
C LEU A 203 -6.78 7.30 -19.37
N TYR A 204 -7.33 6.30 -20.07
CA TYR A 204 -6.70 5.76 -21.26
C TYR A 204 -6.59 6.84 -22.34
N GLN A 205 -7.66 7.58 -22.58
CA GLN A 205 -7.65 8.67 -23.56
C GLN A 205 -6.66 9.77 -23.18
N ALA A 206 -6.62 10.17 -21.89
CA ALA A 206 -5.68 11.20 -21.42
C ALA A 206 -4.22 10.78 -21.62
N ILE A 207 -3.87 9.53 -21.28
CA ILE A 207 -2.52 8.98 -21.49
C ILE A 207 -2.22 8.85 -22.99
N SER A 208 -3.17 8.37 -23.79
CA SER A 208 -3.00 8.24 -25.24
C SER A 208 -2.71 9.58 -25.91
N GLN A 209 -3.38 10.65 -25.49
CA GLN A 209 -3.13 12.00 -26.00
C GLN A 209 -1.74 12.48 -25.61
N GLN A 210 -1.37 12.33 -24.33
CA GLN A 210 -0.04 12.69 -23.86
C GLN A 210 1.07 11.96 -24.62
N LEU A 211 0.92 10.65 -24.84
CA LEU A 211 1.95 9.86 -25.54
C LEU A 211 1.98 10.10 -27.05
N ALA A 212 0.86 10.50 -27.66
CA ALA A 212 0.83 10.86 -29.09
C ALA A 212 1.70 12.08 -29.40
N ASP A 213 1.78 13.02 -28.45
CA ASP A 213 2.63 14.21 -28.54
C ASP A 213 4.12 13.89 -28.35
N TYR A 214 4.46 12.68 -27.87
CA TYR A 214 5.82 12.22 -27.58
C TYR A 214 6.07 10.79 -28.12
N GLN A 215 5.97 10.63 -29.45
CA GLN A 215 6.07 9.34 -30.16
C GLN A 215 7.33 8.51 -29.88
N GLU A 216 8.43 9.13 -29.42
CA GLU A 216 9.70 8.47 -29.08
C GLU A 216 9.57 7.40 -27.99
N ASN A 217 8.42 7.36 -27.30
CA ASN A 217 8.17 6.52 -26.14
C ASN A 217 7.13 5.40 -26.37
N LEU A 218 6.48 5.31 -27.53
CA LEU A 218 5.68 4.13 -27.86
C LEU A 218 6.62 2.91 -27.98
N PRO A 219 6.24 1.71 -27.49
CA PRO A 219 7.08 0.54 -27.70
C PRO A 219 7.33 0.36 -29.19
N VAL A 220 8.60 0.19 -29.57
CA VAL A 220 8.97 -0.10 -30.95
C VAL A 220 8.19 -1.35 -31.36
N SER A 221 7.26 -1.20 -32.30
CA SER A 221 6.49 -2.33 -32.83
C SER A 221 7.48 -3.39 -33.28
N ARG A 222 7.48 -4.54 -32.60
CA ARG A 222 8.22 -5.71 -33.08
C ARG A 222 7.46 -6.23 -34.30
N ALA A 223 8.02 -5.95 -35.48
CA ALA A 223 7.68 -6.62 -36.73
C ALA A 223 8.08 -8.10 -36.69
#